data_AF-A0A4V2R134-F1
#
_entry.id   AF-A0A4V2R134-F1
#
_cell.length_a   1.000
_cell.length_b   1.000
_cell.length_c   1.000
_cell.angle_alpha   90.00
_cell.angle_beta   90.00
_cell.angle_gamma   90.00
#
_symmetry.space_group_name_H-M   'P 1'
#
loop_
_entity.id
_entity.type
_entity.pdbx_description
1 polymer ?
#
loop_
_entity_poly.entity_id
_entity_poly.type
_entity_poly.pdbx_seq_one_letter_code
_entity_poly.pdbx_strand_id
1 'polypeptide(L)'
;MTASGFNLQRQNFLDALRGFALLGILMVNIGAFASAYYGSGLPNPMQVSVLDQAVSLLISTFFETKFYVLFSFLFGYSFSIQMISAQNNKRPFKASFLRRLLGLAILGVLHAQWLYHGDILLTYALIGLILLGLRQRSDAFLKHLALALIGFTTLFWCMMAWMVNAQSAPMLTIADIQHVQSQYLGGWAQITAQHRAELGEIWVILLLLQAPVALAMFCFGLIAGRRQLFLNLALLQAYFKNVYTLGLVLGLPVAILYAYASQYQPGSSLEIMSLALGTATGPMLTALYVVLLIQLYRGQYFQFLFKLLASAGRMALTNYILQSLVCTYIFFGVGFGWMGQVSPTQMLLIAFTIFISQCLLSHIWLGFFRYGPLEWLLRSLTHLKTPSPFGRRPG
;
A
#
# COMPACT_ATOMS: atom_id res chain seq x y z
N MET A 1 5.17 17.64 29.50
CA MET A 1 4.60 17.76 28.14
C MET A 1 3.10 17.95 28.26
N THR A 2 2.53 18.99 27.66
CA THR A 2 1.07 19.24 27.65
C THR A 2 0.35 18.19 26.78
N ALA A 3 -0.93 17.96 27.05
CA ALA A 3 -1.77 17.04 26.26
C ALA A 3 -1.83 17.42 24.76
N SER A 4 -1.59 18.69 24.41
CA SER A 4 -1.46 19.16 23.03
C SER A 4 -0.16 18.68 22.38
N GLY A 5 0.99 18.83 23.04
CA GLY A 5 2.30 18.40 22.52
C GLY A 5 2.39 16.90 22.22
N PHE A 6 1.75 16.07 23.05
CA PHE A 6 1.70 14.61 22.84
C PHE A 6 0.85 14.23 21.61
N ASN A 7 -0.25 14.93 21.37
CA ASN A 7 -1.12 14.69 20.21
C ASN A 7 -0.44 15.05 18.87
N LEU A 8 0.41 16.09 18.87
CA LEU A 8 1.21 16.52 17.72
C LEU A 8 2.31 15.53 17.38
N GLN A 9 3.08 15.07 18.38
CA GLN A 9 4.11 14.05 18.16
C GLN A 9 3.54 12.75 17.58
N ARG A 10 2.36 12.32 18.06
CA ARG A 10 1.65 11.17 17.48
C ARG A 10 1.23 11.42 16.03
N GLN A 11 0.63 12.56 15.73
CA GLN A 11 0.20 12.88 14.37
C GLN A 11 1.38 12.88 13.40
N ASN A 12 2.50 13.50 13.79
CA ASN A 12 3.73 13.51 12.99
C ASN A 12 4.27 12.09 12.75
N PHE A 13 4.28 11.24 13.77
CA PHE A 13 4.70 9.84 13.61
C PHE A 13 3.78 9.07 12.64
N LEU A 14 2.46 9.21 12.76
CA LEU A 14 1.50 8.54 11.87
C LEU A 14 1.64 9.03 10.43
N ASP A 15 1.89 10.33 10.23
CA ASP A 15 2.16 10.88 8.92
C ASP A 15 3.49 10.34 8.37
N ALA A 16 4.54 10.22 9.20
CA ALA A 16 5.79 9.60 8.78
C ALA A 16 5.63 8.12 8.42
N LEU A 17 4.81 7.38 9.16
CA LEU A 17 4.50 5.98 8.89
C LEU A 17 3.74 5.82 7.56
N ARG A 18 2.84 6.76 7.21
CA ARG A 18 2.24 6.82 5.87
C ARG A 18 3.27 7.13 4.79
N GLY A 19 4.18 8.07 5.04
CA GLY A 19 5.28 8.38 4.11
C GLY A 19 6.17 7.18 3.85
N PHE A 20 6.57 6.46 4.89
CA PHE A 20 7.31 5.20 4.79
C PHE A 20 6.50 4.14 4.01
N ALA A 21 5.19 4.07 4.23
CA ALA A 21 4.34 3.15 3.49
C ALA A 21 4.34 3.43 1.97
N LEU A 22 4.35 4.70 1.56
CA LEU A 22 4.41 5.09 0.15
C LEU A 22 5.71 4.66 -0.54
N LEU A 23 6.84 4.71 0.16
CA LEU A 23 8.11 4.19 -0.39
C LEU A 23 7.93 2.71 -0.74
N GLY A 24 7.41 1.93 0.19
CA GLY A 24 7.29 0.51 -0.05
C GLY A 24 6.22 0.12 -1.06
N ILE A 25 5.15 0.91 -1.20
CA ILE A 25 4.21 0.76 -2.31
C ILE A 25 4.90 1.02 -3.66
N LEU A 26 5.70 2.08 -3.76
CA LEU A 26 6.43 2.39 -5.00
C LEU A 26 7.44 1.29 -5.35
N MET A 27 8.18 0.78 -4.38
CA MET A 27 9.19 -0.27 -4.57
C MET A 27 8.61 -1.55 -5.21
N VAL A 28 7.35 -1.84 -4.92
CA VAL A 28 6.64 -2.99 -5.49
C VAL A 28 6.01 -2.63 -6.83
N ASN A 29 5.24 -1.54 -6.86
CA ASN A 29 4.47 -1.18 -8.05
C ASN A 29 5.36 -0.83 -9.24
N ILE A 30 6.58 -0.31 -9.02
CA ILE A 30 7.49 0.02 -10.13
C ILE A 30 7.79 -1.20 -11.01
N GLY A 31 7.80 -2.42 -10.46
CA GLY A 31 7.97 -3.66 -11.22
C GLY A 31 6.87 -3.84 -12.28
N ALA A 32 5.61 -3.60 -11.88
CA ALA A 32 4.45 -3.69 -12.79
C ALA A 32 4.44 -2.60 -13.87
N PHE A 33 5.01 -1.42 -13.60
CA PHE A 33 5.19 -0.39 -14.63
C PHE A 33 6.35 -0.69 -15.58
N ALA A 34 7.44 -1.24 -15.04
CA ALA A 34 8.69 -1.40 -15.77
C ALA A 34 8.76 -2.71 -16.57
N SER A 35 7.93 -3.72 -16.25
CA SER A 35 7.97 -5.03 -16.90
C SER A 35 6.60 -5.69 -16.97
N ALA A 36 6.20 -6.11 -18.17
CA ALA A 36 5.01 -6.95 -18.39
C ALA A 36 5.18 -8.39 -17.85
N TYR A 37 6.40 -8.79 -17.47
CA TYR A 37 6.67 -10.09 -16.85
C TYR A 37 6.32 -10.12 -15.36
N TYR A 38 6.17 -8.96 -14.71
CA TYR A 38 5.87 -8.89 -13.27
C TYR A 38 4.52 -9.55 -12.96
N GLY A 39 4.53 -10.58 -12.11
CA GLY A 39 3.33 -11.35 -11.75
C GLY A 39 2.81 -12.30 -12.83
N SER A 40 3.52 -12.46 -13.95
CA SER A 40 3.11 -13.33 -15.07
C SER A 40 3.38 -14.82 -14.84
N GLY A 41 4.19 -15.16 -13.83
CA GLY A 41 4.73 -16.51 -13.63
C GLY A 41 5.89 -16.87 -14.56
N LEU A 42 6.35 -15.95 -15.41
CA LEU A 42 7.55 -16.13 -16.25
C LEU A 42 8.74 -15.30 -15.74
N PRO A 43 9.98 -15.80 -15.89
CA PRO A 43 11.19 -15.04 -15.52
C PRO A 43 11.33 -13.74 -16.31
N ASN A 44 11.74 -12.67 -15.63
CA ASN A 44 11.98 -11.38 -16.27
C ASN A 44 13.31 -11.39 -17.05
N PRO A 45 13.32 -11.14 -18.38
CA PRO A 45 14.53 -11.16 -19.19
C PRO A 45 15.55 -10.08 -18.79
N MET A 46 15.12 -9.00 -18.13
CA MET A 46 16.01 -7.94 -17.68
C MET A 46 16.77 -8.26 -16.38
N GLN A 47 16.49 -9.39 -15.75
CA GLN A 47 17.20 -9.86 -14.55
C GLN A 47 18.40 -10.72 -14.95
N VAL A 48 19.45 -10.07 -15.44
CA VAL A 48 20.62 -10.76 -16.00
C VAL A 48 21.73 -10.96 -14.97
N SER A 49 22.00 -9.96 -14.12
CA SER A 49 23.14 -10.00 -13.22
C SER A 49 22.80 -10.58 -11.83
N VAL A 50 23.83 -11.05 -11.10
CA VAL A 50 23.69 -11.48 -9.69
C VAL A 50 23.20 -10.33 -8.81
N LEU A 51 23.60 -9.08 -9.13
CA LEU A 51 23.11 -7.90 -8.42
C LEU A 51 21.61 -7.72 -8.64
N ASP A 52 21.12 -7.90 -9.87
CA ASP A 52 19.69 -7.81 -10.16
C ASP A 52 18.89 -8.86 -9.39
N GLN A 53 19.40 -10.11 -9.33
CA GLN A 53 18.76 -11.18 -8.55
C GLN A 53 18.74 -10.85 -7.05
N ALA A 54 19.85 -10.34 -6.50
CA ALA A 54 19.92 -9.92 -5.11
C ALA A 54 18.96 -8.77 -4.79
N VAL A 55 18.82 -7.80 -5.70
CA VAL A 55 17.86 -6.70 -5.58
C VAL A 55 16.42 -7.22 -5.63
N SER A 56 16.07 -8.08 -6.58
CA SER A 56 14.73 -8.68 -6.66
C SER A 56 14.40 -9.47 -5.38
N LEU A 57 15.34 -10.30 -4.88
CA LEU A 57 15.18 -11.01 -3.61
C LEU A 57 14.95 -10.07 -2.43
N LEU A 58 15.68 -8.96 -2.37
CA LEU A 58 15.51 -7.93 -1.34
C LEU A 58 14.12 -7.30 -1.43
N ILE A 59 13.67 -6.92 -2.62
CA ILE A 59 12.34 -6.33 -2.84
C ILE A 59 11.24 -7.32 -2.44
N SER A 60 11.29 -8.57 -2.90
CA SER A 60 10.29 -9.58 -2.55
C SER A 60 10.27 -9.92 -1.05
N THR A 61 11.45 -9.95 -0.41
CA THR A 61 11.56 -10.23 1.03
C THR A 61 10.96 -9.09 1.85
N PHE A 62 11.42 -7.86 1.63
CA PHE A 62 11.15 -6.74 2.54
C PHE A 62 9.96 -5.85 2.13
N PHE A 63 9.50 -5.92 0.88
CA PHE A 63 8.52 -4.97 0.36
C PHE A 63 7.21 -5.61 -0.12
N GLU A 64 7.29 -6.60 -1.01
CA GLU A 64 6.09 -7.22 -1.61
C GLU A 64 5.13 -7.74 -0.55
N THR A 65 3.84 -7.41 -0.65
CA THR A 65 2.74 -7.79 0.27
C THR A 65 2.72 -7.12 1.66
N LYS A 66 3.75 -6.38 2.09
CA LYS A 66 3.80 -5.81 3.46
C LYS A 66 3.24 -4.38 3.53
N PHE A 67 3.49 -3.59 2.49
CA PHE A 67 3.21 -2.15 2.54
C PHE A 67 1.74 -1.78 2.30
N TYR A 68 1.01 -2.56 1.48
CA TYR A 68 -0.44 -2.37 1.34
C TYR A 68 -1.18 -2.76 2.64
N VAL A 69 -0.68 -3.75 3.37
CA VAL A 69 -1.16 -4.17 4.70
C VAL A 69 -0.98 -3.03 5.71
N LEU A 70 0.20 -2.39 5.72
CA LEU A 70 0.48 -1.22 6.55
C LEU A 70 -0.46 -0.06 6.23
N PHE A 71 -0.58 0.28 4.94
CA PHE A 71 -1.44 1.37 4.49
C PHE A 71 -2.92 1.09 4.82
N SER A 72 -3.35 -0.17 4.71
CA SER A 72 -4.70 -0.60 5.09
C SER A 72 -4.96 -0.41 6.57
N PHE A 73 -4.03 -0.85 7.42
CA PHE A 73 -4.11 -0.62 8.86
C PHE A 73 -4.22 0.87 9.21
N LEU A 74 -3.40 1.71 8.56
CA LEU A 74 -3.43 3.16 8.75
C LEU A 74 -4.75 3.79 8.29
N PHE A 75 -5.40 3.26 7.27
CA PHE A 75 -6.72 3.69 6.85
C PHE A 75 -7.77 3.42 7.96
N GLY A 76 -7.81 2.19 8.48
CA GLY A 76 -8.70 1.81 9.58
C GLY A 76 -8.48 2.63 10.85
N TYR A 77 -7.21 2.91 11.18
CA TYR A 77 -6.85 3.80 12.27
C TYR A 77 -7.34 5.23 12.01
N SER A 78 -7.10 5.76 10.81
CA SER A 78 -7.52 7.11 10.43
C SER A 78 -9.04 7.26 10.43
N PHE A 79 -9.78 6.20 10.09
CA PHE A 79 -11.23 6.14 10.18
C PHE A 79 -11.72 6.33 11.61
N SER A 80 -11.13 5.64 12.59
CA SER A 80 -11.55 5.78 13.99
C SER A 80 -11.28 7.19 14.53
N ILE A 81 -10.14 7.79 14.18
CA ILE A 81 -9.78 9.16 14.59
C ILE A 81 -10.75 10.18 13.99
N GLN A 82 -11.13 10.02 12.72
CA GLN A 82 -12.14 10.87 12.08
C GLN A 82 -13.51 10.71 12.74
N MET A 83 -13.88 9.48 13.13
CA MET A 83 -15.13 9.20 13.84
C MET A 83 -15.17 9.88 15.21
N ILE A 84 -14.13 9.71 16.02
CA ILE A 84 -14.01 10.34 17.35
C ILE A 84 -14.02 11.87 17.21
N SER A 85 -13.28 12.41 16.24
CA SER A 85 -13.24 13.86 15.99
C SER A 85 -14.61 14.41 15.56
N ALA A 86 -15.36 13.68 14.74
CA ALA A 86 -16.69 14.09 14.32
C ALA A 86 -17.69 14.06 15.50
N GLN A 87 -17.60 13.05 16.38
CA GLN A 87 -18.40 12.96 17.60
C GLN A 87 -18.11 14.13 18.54
N ASN A 88 -16.84 14.41 18.84
CA ASN A 88 -16.42 15.51 19.72
C ASN A 88 -16.86 16.89 19.19
N ASN A 89 -16.94 17.04 17.87
CA ASN A 89 -17.34 18.30 17.22
C ASN A 89 -18.82 18.33 16.81
N LYS A 90 -19.64 17.35 17.23
CA LYS A 90 -21.07 17.22 16.88
C LYS A 90 -21.35 17.30 15.36
N ARG A 91 -20.48 16.73 14.53
CA ARG A 91 -20.59 16.73 13.06
C ARG A 91 -21.12 15.38 12.54
N PRO A 92 -21.90 15.36 11.44
CA PRO A 92 -22.41 14.12 10.87
C PRO A 92 -21.28 13.29 10.21
N PHE A 93 -20.72 12.35 10.97
CA PHE A 93 -19.62 11.50 10.52
C PHE A 93 -19.96 10.71 9.24
N LYS A 94 -21.10 10.00 9.23
CA LYS A 94 -21.53 9.13 8.13
C LYS A 94 -21.54 9.87 6.77
N ALA A 95 -22.18 11.03 6.72
CA ALA A 95 -22.29 11.82 5.49
C ALA A 95 -20.92 12.29 5.00
N SER A 96 -20.07 12.81 5.90
CA SER A 96 -18.72 13.25 5.54
C SER A 96 -17.86 12.08 5.03
N PHE A 97 -17.94 10.92 5.67
CA PHE A 97 -17.16 9.76 5.28
C PHE A 97 -17.63 9.17 3.94
N LEU A 98 -18.94 9.12 3.67
CA LEU A 98 -19.47 8.68 2.37
C LEU A 98 -18.99 9.58 1.22
N ARG A 99 -18.98 10.90 1.39
CA ARG A 99 -18.42 11.83 0.39
C ARG A 99 -16.92 11.62 0.18
N ARG A 100 -16.19 11.33 1.26
CA ARG A 100 -14.77 10.97 1.18
C ARG A 100 -14.56 9.69 0.37
N LEU A 101 -15.35 8.65 0.60
CA LEU A 101 -15.28 7.40 -0.15
C LEU A 101 -15.66 7.61 -1.62
N LEU A 102 -16.67 8.45 -1.90
CA LEU A 102 -17.01 8.83 -3.27
C LEU A 102 -15.84 9.52 -3.99
N GLY A 103 -15.16 10.46 -3.32
CA GLY A 103 -13.97 11.10 -3.87
C GLY A 103 -12.83 10.12 -4.14
N LEU A 104 -12.62 9.13 -3.25
CA LEU A 104 -11.65 8.06 -3.48
C LEU A 104 -12.06 7.15 -4.64
N ALA A 105 -13.35 6.81 -4.77
CA ALA A 105 -13.85 5.98 -5.85
C ALA A 105 -13.68 6.67 -7.21
N ILE A 106 -14.00 7.96 -7.31
CA ILE A 106 -13.80 8.74 -8.54
C ILE A 106 -12.32 8.77 -8.90
N LEU A 107 -11.44 9.12 -7.96
CA LEU A 107 -10.01 9.15 -8.21
C LEU A 107 -9.46 7.76 -8.59
N GLY A 108 -9.94 6.71 -7.92
CA GLY A 108 -9.54 5.33 -8.20
C GLY A 108 -9.98 4.85 -9.59
N VAL A 109 -11.20 5.17 -10.03
CA VAL A 109 -11.63 4.84 -11.40
C VAL A 109 -10.75 5.53 -12.45
N LEU A 110 -10.50 6.83 -12.28
CA LEU A 110 -9.67 7.58 -13.22
C LEU A 110 -8.21 7.07 -13.22
N HIS A 111 -7.68 6.76 -12.04
CA HIS A 111 -6.34 6.21 -11.87
C HIS A 111 -6.21 4.80 -12.47
N ALA A 112 -7.16 3.92 -12.18
CA ALA A 112 -7.22 2.55 -12.71
C ALA A 112 -7.28 2.52 -14.24
N GLN A 113 -8.06 3.43 -14.82
CA GLN A 113 -8.28 3.47 -16.26
C GLN A 113 -7.09 4.05 -17.04
N TRP A 114 -6.43 5.08 -16.52
CA TRP A 114 -5.41 5.82 -17.28
C TRP A 114 -3.98 5.59 -16.83
N LEU A 115 -3.74 5.28 -15.56
CA LEU A 115 -2.39 5.27 -15.01
C LEU A 115 -1.95 3.88 -14.58
N TYR A 116 -2.78 3.14 -13.84
CA TYR A 116 -2.34 1.87 -13.24
C TYR A 116 -3.49 0.91 -12.95
N HIS A 117 -3.50 -0.25 -13.58
CA HIS A 117 -4.54 -1.27 -13.37
C HIS A 117 -4.59 -1.82 -11.93
N GLY A 118 -3.51 -1.70 -11.15
CA GLY A 118 -3.43 -2.14 -9.74
C GLY A 118 -3.88 -1.10 -8.72
N ASP A 119 -4.83 -0.23 -9.05
CA ASP A 119 -5.31 0.83 -8.16
C ASP A 119 -5.88 0.28 -6.83
N ILE A 120 -5.46 0.91 -5.74
CA ILE A 120 -5.93 0.56 -4.39
C ILE A 120 -7.03 1.52 -3.89
N LEU A 121 -7.20 2.69 -4.52
CA LEU A 121 -8.13 3.73 -4.05
C LEU A 121 -9.58 3.31 -4.20
N LEU A 122 -9.96 2.73 -5.34
CA LEU A 122 -11.30 2.22 -5.56
C LEU A 122 -11.59 1.03 -4.65
N THR A 123 -10.65 0.09 -4.52
CA THR A 123 -10.75 -1.02 -3.55
C THR A 123 -10.99 -0.49 -2.14
N TYR A 124 -10.26 0.54 -1.71
CA TYR A 124 -10.41 1.17 -0.40
C TYR A 124 -11.73 1.91 -0.24
N ALA A 125 -12.24 2.53 -1.30
CA ALA A 125 -13.55 3.16 -1.30
C ALA A 125 -14.65 2.11 -1.03
N LEU A 126 -14.59 0.97 -1.71
CA LEU A 126 -15.56 -0.13 -1.59
C LEU A 126 -15.51 -0.79 -0.21
N ILE A 127 -14.35 -1.27 0.24
CA ILE A 127 -14.24 -1.88 1.56
C ILE A 127 -14.41 -0.86 2.70
N GLY A 128 -14.16 0.43 2.43
CA GLY A 128 -14.47 1.51 3.34
C GLY A 128 -15.97 1.65 3.63
N LEU A 129 -16.84 1.33 2.67
CA LEU A 129 -18.29 1.24 2.89
C LEU A 129 -18.64 0.08 3.84
N ILE A 130 -17.97 -1.07 3.66
CA ILE A 130 -18.12 -2.22 4.55
C ILE A 130 -17.67 -1.85 5.96
N LEU A 131 -16.49 -1.24 6.11
CA LEU A 131 -15.97 -0.76 7.39
C LEU A 131 -16.94 0.23 8.07
N LEU A 132 -17.56 1.12 7.30
CA LEU A 132 -18.56 2.06 7.80
C LEU A 132 -19.77 1.31 8.39
N GLY A 133 -20.20 0.20 7.78
CA GLY A 133 -21.24 -0.69 8.33
C GLY A 133 -20.80 -1.42 9.60
N LEU A 134 -19.53 -1.83 9.66
CA LEU A 134 -18.93 -2.52 10.80
C LEU A 134 -18.58 -1.60 11.99
N ARG A 135 -18.66 -0.27 11.82
CA ARG A 135 -18.15 0.73 12.77
C ARG A 135 -18.69 0.65 14.19
N GLN A 136 -19.86 0.03 14.42
CA GLN A 136 -20.47 -0.13 15.75
C GLN A 136 -20.29 -1.54 16.33
N ARG A 137 -19.66 -2.46 15.60
CA ARG A 137 -19.38 -3.82 16.10
C ARG A 137 -18.29 -3.79 17.17
N SER A 138 -18.34 -4.77 18.08
CA SER A 138 -17.39 -4.90 19.19
C SER A 138 -15.98 -5.23 18.69
N ASP A 139 -14.96 -4.86 19.47
CA ASP A 139 -13.56 -5.19 19.16
C ASP A 139 -13.34 -6.70 19.01
N ALA A 140 -14.04 -7.51 19.80
CA ALA A 140 -14.00 -8.96 19.70
C ALA A 140 -14.53 -9.45 18.34
N PHE A 141 -15.67 -8.94 17.90
CA PHE A 141 -16.23 -9.29 16.59
C PHE A 141 -15.26 -8.92 15.46
N LEU A 142 -14.75 -7.67 15.48
CA LEU A 142 -13.83 -7.17 14.45
C LEU A 142 -12.54 -7.99 14.39
N LYS A 143 -12.00 -8.42 15.54
CA LYS A 143 -10.82 -9.29 15.62
C LYS A 143 -11.07 -10.65 14.97
N HIS A 144 -12.16 -11.32 15.33
CA HIS A 144 -12.48 -12.64 14.76
C HIS A 144 -12.79 -12.54 13.26
N LEU A 145 -13.49 -11.50 12.83
CA LEU A 145 -13.71 -11.22 11.41
C LEU A 145 -12.38 -11.04 10.68
N ALA A 146 -11.45 -10.23 11.21
CA ALA A 146 -10.15 -10.02 10.59
C ALA A 146 -9.34 -11.33 10.45
N LEU A 147 -9.32 -12.15 11.51
CA LEU A 147 -8.67 -13.47 11.46
C LEU A 147 -9.34 -14.41 10.47
N ALA A 148 -10.67 -14.41 10.40
CA ALA A 148 -11.43 -15.23 9.44
C ALA A 148 -11.16 -14.80 7.99
N LEU A 149 -11.07 -13.50 7.70
CA LEU A 149 -10.76 -12.98 6.38
C LEU A 149 -9.32 -13.34 5.93
N ILE A 150 -8.34 -13.23 6.83
CA ILE A 150 -6.96 -13.66 6.58
C ILE A 150 -6.91 -15.18 6.36
N GLY A 151 -7.58 -15.95 7.22
CA GLY A 151 -7.65 -17.41 7.09
C GLY A 151 -8.32 -17.84 5.80
N PHE A 152 -9.44 -17.22 5.43
CA PHE A 152 -10.14 -17.48 4.16
C PHE A 152 -9.23 -17.23 2.96
N THR A 153 -8.55 -16.08 2.93
CA THR A 153 -7.62 -15.74 1.84
C THR A 153 -6.42 -16.69 1.78
N THR A 154 -5.91 -17.09 2.94
CA THR A 154 -4.81 -18.05 3.05
C THR A 154 -5.23 -19.42 2.51
N LEU A 155 -6.41 -19.91 2.90
CA LEU A 155 -6.95 -21.18 2.42
C LEU A 155 -7.23 -21.14 0.91
N PHE A 156 -7.70 -20.01 0.39
CA PHE A 156 -7.86 -19.81 -1.05
C PHE A 156 -6.52 -19.98 -1.78
N TRP A 157 -5.45 -19.32 -1.32
CA TRP A 157 -4.13 -19.47 -1.94
C TRP A 157 -3.56 -20.88 -1.80
N CYS A 158 -3.78 -21.56 -0.67
CA CYS A 158 -3.44 -22.98 -0.53
C CYS A 158 -4.17 -23.86 -1.56
N MET A 159 -5.47 -23.58 -1.79
CA MET A 159 -6.25 -24.27 -2.82
C MET A 159 -5.71 -23.99 -4.23
N MET A 160 -5.34 -22.74 -4.53
CA MET A 160 -4.71 -22.40 -5.82
C MET A 160 -3.37 -23.10 -6.01
N ALA A 161 -2.52 -23.15 -4.99
CA ALA A 161 -1.25 -23.87 -5.03
C ALA A 161 -1.45 -25.36 -5.32
N TRP A 162 -2.47 -25.97 -4.71
CA TRP A 162 -2.85 -27.35 -4.97
C TRP A 162 -3.38 -27.55 -6.40
N MET A 163 -4.23 -26.65 -6.89
CA MET A 163 -4.76 -26.71 -8.26
C MET A 163 -3.67 -26.60 -9.32
N VAL A 164 -2.72 -25.68 -9.16
CA VAL A 164 -1.57 -25.52 -10.08
C VAL A 164 -0.65 -26.73 -10.05
N ASN A 165 -0.56 -27.44 -8.93
CA ASN A 165 0.17 -28.70 -8.86
C ASN A 165 -0.58 -29.87 -9.52
N ALA A 166 -1.91 -29.88 -9.40
CA ALA A 166 -2.77 -30.96 -9.89
C ALA A 166 -3.15 -30.84 -11.38
N GLN A 167 -3.10 -29.65 -11.95
CA GLN A 167 -3.49 -29.37 -13.33
C GLN A 167 -2.43 -28.48 -14.01
N SER A 168 -2.14 -28.76 -15.29
CA SER A 168 -1.40 -27.84 -16.15
C SER A 168 -2.31 -26.64 -16.48
N ALA A 169 -2.38 -25.66 -15.59
CA ALA A 169 -3.07 -24.41 -15.89
C ALA A 169 -2.50 -23.80 -17.18
N PRO A 170 -3.32 -23.17 -18.05
CA PRO A 170 -2.80 -22.48 -19.22
C PRO A 170 -1.84 -21.39 -18.74
N MET A 171 -0.55 -21.57 -19.00
CA MET A 171 0.45 -20.55 -18.67
C MET A 171 0.46 -19.49 -19.76
N LEU A 172 0.56 -18.22 -19.36
CA LEU A 172 0.85 -17.12 -20.28
C LEU A 172 2.09 -17.46 -21.08
N THR A 173 2.02 -17.27 -22.39
CA THR A 173 3.17 -17.47 -23.26
C THR A 173 4.04 -16.21 -23.31
N ILE A 174 5.29 -16.35 -23.74
CA ILE A 174 6.16 -15.20 -24.00
C ILE A 174 5.54 -14.26 -25.04
N ALA A 175 4.82 -14.81 -26.03
CA ALA A 175 4.14 -14.02 -27.05
C ALA A 175 3.01 -13.17 -26.45
N ASP A 176 2.26 -13.70 -25.48
CA ASP A 176 1.21 -12.95 -24.78
C ASP A 176 1.81 -11.77 -24.00
N ILE A 177 2.89 -12.00 -23.27
CA ILE A 177 3.59 -10.95 -22.50
C ILE A 177 4.16 -9.87 -23.43
N GLN A 178 4.77 -10.28 -24.54
CA GLN A 178 5.30 -9.34 -25.54
C GLN A 178 4.18 -8.53 -26.19
N HIS A 179 3.02 -9.14 -26.42
CA HIS A 179 1.85 -8.43 -26.90
C HIS A 179 1.40 -7.35 -25.90
N VAL A 180 1.26 -7.71 -24.61
CA VAL A 180 0.92 -6.76 -23.54
C VAL A 180 1.94 -5.62 -23.48
N GLN A 181 3.24 -5.93 -23.49
CA GLN A 181 4.31 -4.94 -23.52
C GLN A 181 4.19 -3.99 -24.72
N SER A 182 3.86 -4.51 -25.91
CA SER A 182 3.67 -3.70 -27.11
C SER A 182 2.50 -2.71 -26.99
N GLN A 183 1.43 -3.09 -26.26
CA GLN A 183 0.31 -2.17 -26.02
C GLN A 183 0.71 -1.02 -25.08
N TYR A 184 1.50 -1.30 -24.05
CA TYR A 184 2.01 -0.30 -23.12
C TYR A 184 3.05 0.65 -23.73
N LEU A 185 3.82 0.17 -24.70
CA LEU A 185 4.73 0.97 -25.51
C LEU A 185 4.02 1.75 -26.63
N GLY A 186 2.70 1.61 -26.72
CA GLY A 186 1.83 2.35 -27.62
C GLY A 186 1.45 3.76 -27.15
N GLY A 187 0.47 4.35 -27.82
CA GLY A 187 -0.15 5.62 -27.43
C GLY A 187 -1.21 5.48 -26.34
N TRP A 188 -1.76 6.62 -25.87
CA TRP A 188 -2.80 6.66 -24.82
C TRP A 188 -4.01 5.75 -25.10
N ALA A 189 -4.43 5.62 -26.36
CA ALA A 189 -5.56 4.78 -26.73
C ALA A 189 -5.26 3.29 -26.49
N GLN A 190 -4.06 2.81 -26.84
CA GLN A 190 -3.62 1.43 -26.63
C GLN A 190 -3.42 1.14 -25.15
N ILE A 191 -2.73 2.02 -24.42
CA ILE A 191 -2.55 1.91 -22.96
C ILE A 191 -3.90 1.84 -22.25
N THR A 192 -4.83 2.73 -22.58
CA THR A 192 -6.16 2.74 -21.95
C THR A 192 -6.97 1.49 -22.31
N ALA A 193 -6.84 0.97 -23.53
CA ALA A 193 -7.48 -0.27 -23.93
C ALA A 193 -6.90 -1.47 -23.15
N GLN A 194 -5.58 -1.52 -22.99
CA GLN A 194 -4.87 -2.55 -22.23
C GLN A 194 -5.27 -2.53 -20.75
N HIS A 195 -5.27 -1.36 -20.10
CA HIS A 195 -5.76 -1.25 -18.72
C HIS A 195 -7.19 -1.76 -18.59
N ARG A 196 -8.10 -1.43 -19.52
CA ARG A 196 -9.48 -1.92 -19.46
C ARG A 196 -9.58 -3.44 -19.59
N ALA A 197 -8.78 -4.05 -20.46
CA ALA A 197 -8.74 -5.51 -20.61
C ALA A 197 -8.28 -6.17 -19.31
N GLU A 198 -7.16 -5.71 -18.75
CA GLU A 198 -6.60 -6.23 -17.50
C GLU A 198 -7.50 -5.98 -16.30
N LEU A 199 -8.18 -4.84 -16.23
CA LEU A 199 -9.14 -4.57 -15.16
C LEU A 199 -10.22 -5.66 -15.14
N GLY A 200 -10.74 -6.09 -16.29
CA GLY A 200 -11.74 -7.17 -16.39
C GLY A 200 -11.31 -8.47 -15.69
N GLU A 201 -10.01 -8.75 -15.64
CA GLU A 201 -9.43 -9.95 -15.04
C GLU A 201 -8.95 -9.71 -13.60
N ILE A 202 -8.22 -8.62 -13.39
CA ILE A 202 -7.55 -8.26 -12.13
C ILE A 202 -8.55 -7.84 -11.06
N TRP A 203 -9.73 -7.31 -11.40
CA TRP A 203 -10.75 -6.93 -10.40
C TRP A 203 -11.16 -8.09 -9.51
N VAL A 204 -11.24 -9.31 -10.06
CA VAL A 204 -11.58 -10.52 -9.29
C VAL A 204 -10.48 -10.82 -8.27
N ILE A 205 -9.21 -10.76 -8.70
CA ILE A 205 -8.03 -10.97 -7.83
C ILE A 205 -7.97 -9.89 -6.74
N LEU A 206 -8.13 -8.61 -7.09
CA LEU A 206 -8.10 -7.50 -6.13
C LEU A 206 -9.25 -7.60 -5.11
N LEU A 207 -10.47 -7.90 -5.55
CA LEU A 207 -11.65 -7.97 -4.67
C LEU A 207 -11.72 -9.26 -3.83
N LEU A 208 -11.28 -10.40 -4.36
CA LEU A 208 -11.36 -11.66 -3.63
C LEU A 208 -10.11 -11.96 -2.82
N LEU A 209 -8.96 -11.35 -3.12
CA LEU A 209 -7.68 -11.71 -2.52
C LEU A 209 -7.04 -10.55 -1.75
N GLN A 210 -6.98 -9.35 -2.35
CA GLN A 210 -6.39 -8.20 -1.66
C GLN A 210 -7.39 -7.53 -0.69
N ALA A 211 -8.65 -7.39 -1.11
CA ALA A 211 -9.68 -6.68 -0.35
C ALA A 211 -10.04 -7.34 1.00
N PRO A 212 -10.12 -8.68 1.14
CA PRO A 212 -10.37 -9.31 2.44
C PRO A 212 -9.26 -9.04 3.45
N VAL A 213 -8.00 -9.13 3.02
CA VAL A 213 -6.84 -8.82 3.87
C VAL A 213 -6.80 -7.33 4.20
N ALA A 214 -7.05 -6.45 3.22
CA ALA A 214 -7.14 -5.02 3.46
C ALA A 214 -8.26 -4.69 4.47
N LEU A 215 -9.43 -5.32 4.36
CA LEU A 215 -10.54 -5.17 5.31
C LEU A 215 -10.18 -5.71 6.70
N ALA A 216 -9.48 -6.84 6.78
CA ALA A 216 -8.94 -7.37 8.05
C ALA A 216 -8.04 -6.34 8.73
N MET A 217 -7.15 -5.71 7.96
CA MET A 217 -6.26 -4.66 8.46
C MET A 217 -7.01 -3.36 8.79
N PHE A 218 -8.07 -3.00 8.06
CA PHE A 218 -8.96 -1.90 8.42
C PHE A 218 -9.61 -2.16 9.79
N CYS A 219 -10.06 -3.39 10.04
CA CYS A 219 -10.63 -3.81 11.33
C CYS A 219 -9.59 -3.71 12.45
N PHE A 220 -8.36 -4.21 12.26
CA PHE A 220 -7.28 -4.04 13.23
C PHE A 220 -6.92 -2.57 13.46
N GLY A 221 -6.89 -1.76 12.41
CA GLY A 221 -6.68 -0.31 12.49
C GLY A 221 -7.77 0.39 13.31
N LEU A 222 -9.04 0.03 13.09
CA LEU A 222 -10.17 0.56 13.85
C LEU A 222 -10.07 0.19 15.34
N ILE A 223 -9.73 -1.07 15.67
CA ILE A 223 -9.49 -1.51 17.05
C ILE A 223 -8.34 -0.70 17.67
N ALA A 224 -7.20 -0.61 16.98
CA ALA A 224 -6.03 0.12 17.47
C ALA A 224 -6.33 1.59 17.72
N GLY A 225 -7.14 2.21 16.86
CA GLY A 225 -7.53 3.60 16.99
C GLY A 225 -8.58 3.86 18.09
N ARG A 226 -9.54 2.94 18.31
CA ARG A 226 -10.46 2.98 19.46
C ARG A 226 -9.71 2.88 20.79
N ARG A 227 -8.71 1.99 20.85
CA ARG A 227 -7.85 1.79 22.03
C ARG A 227 -6.76 2.84 22.18
N GLN A 228 -6.68 3.79 21.24
CA GLN A 228 -5.65 4.82 21.21
C GLN A 228 -4.24 4.23 21.34
N LEU A 229 -3.95 3.14 20.61
CA LEU A 229 -2.74 2.34 20.78
C LEU A 229 -1.44 3.17 20.74
N PHE A 230 -1.34 4.13 19.81
CA PHE A 230 -0.17 5.02 19.70
C PHE A 230 -0.12 6.16 20.73
N LEU A 231 -1.16 6.31 21.56
CA LEU A 231 -1.14 7.21 22.73
C LEU A 231 -0.82 6.45 24.03
N ASN A 232 -1.17 5.16 24.12
CA ASN A 232 -0.94 4.36 25.31
C ASN A 232 0.37 3.56 25.19
N LEU A 233 1.47 4.18 25.65
CA LEU A 233 2.81 3.59 25.56
C LEU A 233 2.96 2.28 26.34
N ALA A 234 2.31 2.15 27.50
CA ALA A 234 2.36 0.94 28.31
C ALA A 234 1.69 -0.23 27.58
N LEU A 235 0.50 0.01 27.00
CA LEU A 235 -0.20 -0.97 26.17
C LEU A 235 0.66 -1.38 24.97
N LEU A 236 1.25 -0.41 24.28
CA LEU A 236 2.08 -0.65 23.12
C LEU A 236 3.34 -1.49 23.46
N GLN A 237 4.02 -1.18 24.56
CA GLN A 237 5.19 -1.92 25.03
C GLN A 237 4.86 -3.37 25.40
N ALA A 238 3.67 -3.64 25.95
CA ALA A 238 3.23 -5.01 26.24
C ALA A 238 3.15 -5.90 24.99
N TYR A 239 2.90 -5.31 23.81
CA TYR A 239 2.86 -6.05 22.55
C TYR A 239 4.22 -6.21 21.87
N PHE A 240 5.24 -5.43 22.26
CA PHE A 240 6.53 -5.43 21.56
C PHE A 240 7.17 -6.81 21.47
N LYS A 241 7.33 -7.50 22.60
CA LYS A 241 7.97 -8.83 22.62
C LYS A 241 7.30 -9.79 21.65
N ASN A 242 5.96 -9.89 21.70
CA ASN A 242 5.21 -10.80 20.84
C ASN A 242 5.30 -10.39 19.36
N VAL A 243 5.21 -9.09 19.04
CA VAL A 243 5.35 -8.60 17.66
C VAL A 243 6.76 -8.84 17.13
N TYR A 244 7.81 -8.66 17.95
CA TYR A 244 9.18 -8.99 17.59
C TYR A 244 9.35 -10.47 17.28
N THR A 245 8.93 -11.33 18.22
CA THR A 245 9.08 -12.78 18.06
C THR A 245 8.29 -13.26 16.85
N LEU A 246 7.02 -12.88 16.68
CA LEU A 246 6.21 -13.31 15.54
C LEU A 246 6.74 -12.75 14.21
N GLY A 247 7.16 -11.48 14.18
CA GLY A 247 7.71 -10.86 12.98
C GLY A 247 9.03 -11.50 12.53
N LEU A 248 9.94 -11.80 13.46
CA LEU A 248 11.26 -12.37 13.14
C LEU A 248 11.24 -13.89 12.96
N VAL A 249 10.43 -14.63 13.72
CA VAL A 249 10.42 -16.10 13.69
C VAL A 249 9.45 -16.64 12.65
N LEU A 250 8.34 -15.95 12.39
CA LEU A 250 7.36 -16.39 11.40
C LEU A 250 7.36 -15.51 10.16
N GLY A 251 7.25 -14.19 10.34
CA GLY A 251 7.12 -13.24 9.24
C GLY A 251 8.32 -13.23 8.30
N LEU A 252 9.53 -13.07 8.83
CA LEU A 252 10.74 -12.95 8.02
C LEU A 252 11.13 -14.24 7.28
N PRO A 253 11.14 -15.45 7.90
CA PRO A 253 11.48 -16.67 7.19
C PRO A 253 10.49 -17.00 6.07
N VAL A 254 9.19 -16.77 6.29
CA VAL A 254 8.17 -16.96 5.23
C VAL A 254 8.34 -15.94 4.11
N ALA A 255 8.70 -14.69 4.42
CA ALA A 255 8.99 -13.70 3.40
C ALA A 255 10.23 -14.05 2.55
N ILE A 256 11.26 -14.63 3.18
CA ILE A 256 12.46 -15.14 2.48
C ILE A 256 12.08 -16.35 1.61
N LEU A 257 11.26 -17.28 2.12
CA LEU A 257 10.77 -18.42 1.35
C LEU A 257 9.98 -17.97 0.11
N TYR A 258 9.09 -16.99 0.27
CA TYR A 258 8.34 -16.41 -0.84
C TYR A 258 9.25 -15.71 -1.85
N ALA A 259 10.23 -14.93 -1.38
CA ALA A 259 11.22 -14.31 -2.26
C ALA A 259 12.02 -15.36 -3.05
N TYR A 260 12.45 -16.44 -2.39
CA TYR A 260 13.12 -17.53 -3.10
C TYR A 260 12.20 -18.16 -4.16
N ALA A 261 10.96 -18.50 -3.79
CA ALA A 261 10.04 -19.19 -4.70
C ALA A 261 9.64 -18.31 -5.90
N SER A 262 9.32 -17.04 -5.68
CA SER A 262 8.97 -16.09 -6.76
C SER A 262 10.12 -15.82 -7.73
N GLN A 263 11.37 -15.83 -7.26
CA GLN A 263 12.53 -15.54 -8.10
C GLN A 263 13.05 -16.75 -8.87
N TYR A 264 13.05 -17.94 -8.24
CA TYR A 264 13.64 -19.14 -8.83
C TYR A 264 12.63 -20.14 -9.38
N GLN A 265 11.37 -20.06 -8.96
CA GLN A 265 10.28 -20.94 -9.41
C GLN A 265 8.99 -20.14 -9.64
N PRO A 266 9.02 -19.09 -10.48
CA PRO A 266 7.83 -18.27 -10.74
C PRO A 266 6.72 -19.13 -11.36
N GLY A 267 5.48 -18.85 -10.97
CA GLY A 267 4.28 -19.59 -11.38
C GLY A 267 4.13 -20.97 -10.73
N SER A 268 5.09 -21.42 -9.91
CA SER A 268 5.04 -22.74 -9.30
C SER A 268 4.05 -22.83 -8.14
N SER A 269 3.63 -24.05 -7.79
CA SER A 269 2.85 -24.30 -6.58
C SER A 269 3.59 -23.87 -5.31
N LEU A 270 4.93 -23.89 -5.29
CA LEU A 270 5.74 -23.43 -4.17
C LEU A 270 5.64 -21.91 -4.00
N GLU A 271 5.68 -21.13 -5.09
CA GLU A 271 5.46 -19.68 -5.02
C GLU A 271 4.07 -19.37 -4.47
N ILE A 272 3.04 -20.02 -4.99
CA ILE A 272 1.65 -19.77 -4.57
C ILE A 272 1.43 -20.21 -3.11
N MET A 273 2.03 -21.33 -2.70
CA MET A 273 1.96 -21.81 -1.31
C MET A 273 2.69 -20.84 -0.36
N SER A 274 3.87 -20.37 -0.74
CA SER A 274 4.61 -19.39 0.06
C SER A 274 3.92 -18.02 0.11
N LEU A 275 3.18 -17.63 -0.94
CA LEU A 275 2.28 -16.48 -0.93
C LEU A 275 1.10 -16.68 0.04
N ALA A 276 0.54 -17.89 0.12
CA ALA A 276 -0.50 -18.23 1.10
C ALA A 276 0.01 -18.04 2.53
N LEU A 277 1.18 -18.61 2.85
CA LEU A 277 1.84 -18.44 4.14
C LEU A 277 2.20 -16.96 4.40
N GLY A 278 2.65 -16.25 3.36
CA GLY A 278 2.94 -14.82 3.39
C GLY A 278 1.70 -13.98 3.68
N THR A 279 0.51 -14.40 3.23
CA THR A 279 -0.76 -13.73 3.56
C THR A 279 -1.09 -13.87 5.05
N ALA A 280 -0.84 -15.04 5.63
CA ALA A 280 -1.06 -15.29 7.05
C ALA A 280 -0.05 -14.56 7.96
N THR A 281 1.21 -14.47 7.53
CA THR A 281 2.33 -13.98 8.37
C THR A 281 2.77 -12.55 8.04
N GLY A 282 2.43 -12.03 6.86
CA GLY A 282 2.75 -10.68 6.38
C GLY A 282 2.31 -9.56 7.33
N PRO A 283 1.11 -9.62 7.95
CA PRO A 283 0.71 -8.67 8.99
C PRO A 283 1.66 -8.66 10.20
N MET A 284 2.28 -9.79 10.55
CA MET A 284 3.24 -9.88 11.66
C MET A 284 4.54 -9.16 11.32
N LEU A 285 5.08 -9.36 10.11
CA LEU A 285 6.27 -8.65 9.64
C LEU A 285 6.01 -7.14 9.48
N THR A 286 4.81 -6.79 9.01
CA THR A 286 4.38 -5.39 8.93
C THR A 286 4.30 -4.73 10.31
N ALA A 287 3.76 -5.45 11.30
CA ALA A 287 3.73 -4.97 12.69
C ALA A 287 5.15 -4.80 13.25
N LEU A 288 6.09 -5.66 12.89
CA LEU A 288 7.51 -5.50 13.25
C LEU A 288 8.09 -4.20 12.67
N TYR A 289 7.81 -3.86 11.40
CA TYR A 289 8.24 -2.56 10.83
C TYR A 289 7.70 -1.37 11.63
N VAL A 290 6.42 -1.42 12.01
CA VAL A 290 5.80 -0.38 12.83
C VAL A 290 6.52 -0.25 14.18
N VAL A 291 6.78 -1.36 14.87
CA VAL A 291 7.48 -1.33 16.17
C VAL A 291 8.90 -0.79 16.04
N LEU A 292 9.66 -1.22 15.03
CA LEU A 292 11.01 -0.73 14.77
C LEU A 292 11.02 0.78 14.52
N LEU A 293 10.10 1.28 13.69
CA LEU A 293 9.98 2.71 13.41
C LEU A 293 9.58 3.52 14.64
N ILE A 294 8.73 2.98 15.51
CA ILE A 294 8.41 3.63 16.79
C ILE A 294 9.66 3.75 17.66
N GLN A 295 10.47 2.70 17.76
CA GLN A 295 11.70 2.73 18.56
C GLN A 295 12.72 3.73 18.01
N LEU A 296 12.93 3.76 16.69
CA LEU A 296 13.81 4.72 16.04
C LEU A 296 13.32 6.17 16.26
N TYR A 297 12.02 6.41 16.11
CA TYR A 297 11.41 7.72 16.34
C TYR A 297 11.57 8.18 17.79
N ARG A 298 11.36 7.27 18.76
CA ARG A 298 11.49 7.55 20.20
C ARG A 298 12.93 7.75 20.65
N GLY A 299 13.86 7.01 20.06
CA GLY A 299 15.30 7.15 20.31
C GLY A 299 15.89 8.45 19.78
N GLN A 300 15.07 9.32 19.17
CA GLN A 300 15.48 10.58 18.54
C GLN A 300 16.50 10.40 17.40
N TYR A 301 16.56 9.19 16.82
CA TYR A 301 17.37 8.91 15.65
C TYR A 301 16.68 9.43 14.38
N PHE A 302 17.48 9.87 13.40
CA PHE A 302 17.01 10.27 12.07
C PHE A 302 15.82 11.25 12.04
N GLN A 303 15.74 12.19 12.99
CA GLN A 303 14.57 13.09 13.12
C GLN A 303 14.27 13.91 11.86
N PHE A 304 15.32 14.33 11.15
CA PHE A 304 15.17 15.01 9.87
C PHE A 304 14.48 14.10 8.83
N LEU A 305 14.86 12.82 8.76
CA LEU A 305 14.21 11.85 7.88
C LEU A 305 12.74 11.65 8.25
N PHE A 306 12.41 11.49 9.53
CA PHE A 306 11.02 11.39 9.98
C PHE A 306 10.20 12.64 9.63
N LYS A 307 10.80 13.83 9.66
CA LYS A 307 10.15 15.08 9.24
C LYS A 307 9.87 15.11 7.73
N LEU A 308 10.81 14.63 6.92
CA LEU A 308 10.62 14.49 5.47
C LEU A 308 9.53 13.46 5.16
N LEU A 309 9.59 12.28 5.78
CA LEU A 309 8.56 11.24 5.65
C LEU A 309 7.18 11.73 6.09
N ALA A 310 7.10 12.50 7.18
CA ALA A 310 5.84 13.09 7.63
C ALA A 310 5.28 14.09 6.61
N SER A 311 6.15 14.84 5.94
CA SER A 311 5.73 15.76 4.87
C SER A 311 5.18 14.96 3.68
N ALA A 312 5.87 13.91 3.25
CA ALA A 312 5.41 13.01 2.18
C ALA A 312 4.08 12.32 2.53
N GLY A 313 3.93 11.82 3.76
CA GLY A 313 2.71 11.13 4.19
C GLY A 313 1.51 12.03 4.45
N ARG A 314 1.72 13.32 4.69
CA ARG A 314 0.65 14.34 4.66
C ARG A 314 0.10 14.59 3.26
N MET A 315 0.90 14.31 2.24
CA MET A 315 0.57 14.42 0.82
C MET A 315 0.44 13.03 0.17
N ALA A 316 0.01 12.01 0.94
CA ALA A 316 0.04 10.62 0.49
C ALA A 316 -0.81 10.34 -0.75
N LEU A 317 -1.99 10.94 -0.88
CA LEU A 317 -2.85 10.77 -2.06
C LEU A 317 -2.24 11.47 -3.27
N THR A 318 -1.74 12.71 -3.11
CA THR A 318 -1.05 13.43 -4.17
C THR A 318 0.19 12.63 -4.64
N ASN A 319 1.03 12.18 -3.70
CA ASN A 319 2.25 11.46 -4.01
C ASN A 319 1.98 10.10 -4.65
N TYR A 320 0.95 9.37 -4.22
CA TYR A 320 0.58 8.09 -4.83
C TYR A 320 0.17 8.26 -6.31
N ILE A 321 -0.68 9.24 -6.62
CA ILE A 321 -1.08 9.51 -8.01
C ILE A 321 0.11 10.04 -8.81
N LEU A 322 0.94 10.92 -8.22
CA LEU A 322 2.14 11.44 -8.87
C LEU A 322 3.16 10.33 -9.15
N GLN A 323 3.30 9.33 -8.28
CA GLN A 323 4.16 8.16 -8.52
C GLN A 323 3.71 7.44 -9.78
N SER A 324 2.42 7.11 -9.90
CA SER A 324 1.89 6.45 -11.09
C SER A 324 2.05 7.31 -12.34
N LEU A 325 1.77 8.62 -12.26
CA LEU A 325 1.96 9.53 -13.39
C LEU A 325 3.42 9.55 -13.88
N VAL A 326 4.37 9.66 -12.95
CA VAL A 326 5.81 9.66 -13.27
C VAL A 326 6.24 8.30 -13.83
N CYS A 327 5.81 7.19 -13.24
CA CYS A 327 6.11 5.85 -13.76
C CYS A 327 5.50 5.63 -15.15
N THR A 328 4.27 6.04 -15.40
CA THR A 328 3.65 6.02 -16.74
C THR A 328 4.51 6.78 -17.74
N TYR A 329 5.00 7.98 -17.39
CA TYR A 329 5.85 8.76 -18.29
C TYR A 329 7.24 8.14 -18.50
N ILE A 330 7.80 7.46 -17.48
CA ILE A 330 9.10 6.79 -17.62
C ILE A 330 8.99 5.51 -18.46
N PHE A 331 8.00 4.66 -18.20
CA PHE A 331 8.00 3.31 -18.75
C PHE A 331 7.11 3.13 -19.97
N PHE A 332 6.02 3.89 -20.13
CA PHE A 332 5.08 3.68 -21.24
C PHE A 332 5.44 4.52 -22.47
N GLY A 333 4.88 4.15 -23.63
CA GLY A 333 5.20 4.75 -24.94
C GLY A 333 4.83 6.22 -25.10
N VAL A 334 3.97 6.76 -24.22
CA VAL A 334 3.60 8.18 -24.18
C VAL A 334 4.68 9.09 -23.60
N GLY A 335 5.74 8.52 -23.01
CA GLY A 335 6.90 9.24 -22.51
C GLY A 335 8.20 8.63 -23.02
N PHE A 336 9.05 8.11 -22.12
CA PHE A 336 10.36 7.53 -22.50
C PHE A 336 10.29 6.09 -23.02
N GLY A 337 9.21 5.35 -22.76
CA GLY A 337 9.02 4.01 -23.31
C GLY A 337 10.00 2.95 -22.78
N TRP A 338 10.46 3.06 -21.54
CA TRP A 338 11.47 2.16 -20.96
C TRP A 338 10.95 0.81 -20.46
N MET A 339 9.66 0.49 -20.64
CA MET A 339 9.13 -0.82 -20.27
C MET A 339 9.91 -1.95 -20.98
N GLY A 340 10.33 -2.96 -20.21
CA GLY A 340 11.09 -4.11 -20.70
C GLY A 340 12.56 -3.81 -21.01
N GLN A 341 13.08 -2.62 -20.66
CA GLN A 341 14.47 -2.22 -20.93
C GLN A 341 15.29 -1.97 -19.65
N VAL A 342 14.65 -2.00 -18.48
CA VAL A 342 15.24 -1.59 -17.21
C VAL A 342 15.46 -2.81 -16.32
N SER A 343 16.67 -2.94 -15.77
CA SER A 343 17.00 -4.03 -14.83
C SER A 343 16.40 -3.79 -13.45
N PRO A 344 16.18 -4.84 -12.62
CA PRO A 344 15.74 -4.68 -11.23
C PRO A 344 16.56 -3.68 -10.42
N THR A 345 17.89 -3.66 -10.60
CA THR A 345 18.78 -2.68 -9.94
C THR A 345 18.46 -1.25 -10.37
N GLN A 346 18.25 -1.01 -11.65
CA GLN A 346 17.89 0.31 -12.16
C GLN A 346 16.50 0.73 -11.68
N MET A 347 15.54 -0.20 -11.60
CA MET A 347 14.21 0.06 -11.02
C MET A 347 14.33 0.54 -9.57
N LEU A 348 15.15 -0.12 -8.75
CA LEU A 348 15.42 0.29 -7.37
C LEU A 348 15.92 1.74 -7.28
N LEU A 349 16.92 2.09 -8.12
CA LEU A 349 17.49 3.44 -8.16
C LEU A 349 16.46 4.48 -8.62
N ILE A 350 15.65 4.17 -9.63
CA ILE A 350 14.57 5.05 -10.10
C ILE A 350 13.54 5.25 -9.00
N ALA A 351 13.08 4.18 -8.33
CA ALA A 351 12.11 4.27 -7.25
C ALA A 351 12.61 5.12 -6.07
N PHE A 352 13.87 4.96 -5.66
CA PHE A 352 14.47 5.81 -4.62
C PHE A 352 14.57 7.27 -5.08
N THR A 353 14.97 7.51 -6.32
CA THR A 353 15.08 8.87 -6.88
C THR A 353 13.72 9.57 -6.90
N ILE A 354 12.67 8.88 -7.35
CA ILE A 354 11.30 9.40 -7.33
C ILE A 354 10.88 9.70 -5.89
N PHE A 355 11.04 8.75 -4.97
CA PHE A 355 10.57 8.91 -3.60
C PHE A 355 11.30 10.01 -2.82
N ILE A 356 12.63 10.10 -2.94
CA ILE A 356 13.43 11.16 -2.32
C ILE A 356 13.00 12.52 -2.87
N SER A 357 12.85 12.64 -4.18
CA SER A 357 12.35 13.86 -4.82
C SER A 357 10.97 14.24 -4.28
N GLN A 358 10.05 13.28 -4.17
CA GLN A 358 8.73 13.51 -3.59
C GLN A 358 8.77 13.95 -2.12
N CYS A 359 9.69 13.39 -1.31
CA CYS A 359 9.86 13.81 0.07
C CYS A 359 10.31 15.27 0.19
N LEU A 360 11.29 15.67 -0.62
CA LEU A 360 11.79 17.04 -0.67
C LEU A 360 10.72 18.01 -1.20
N LEU A 361 10.09 17.68 -2.32
CA LEU A 361 9.03 18.48 -2.91
C LEU A 361 7.83 18.62 -1.97
N SER A 362 7.44 17.55 -1.28
CA SER A 362 6.37 17.61 -0.28
C SER A 362 6.76 18.51 0.90
N HIS A 363 8.01 18.46 1.34
CA HIS A 363 8.50 19.31 2.41
C HIS A 363 8.46 20.79 2.04
N ILE A 364 8.93 21.13 0.84
CA ILE A 364 8.92 22.49 0.30
C ILE A 364 7.48 22.97 0.08
N TRP A 365 6.64 22.16 -0.58
CA TRP A 365 5.24 22.46 -0.87
C TRP A 365 4.47 22.81 0.41
N LEU A 366 4.65 22.02 1.45
CA LEU A 366 3.98 22.21 2.74
C LEU A 366 4.53 23.40 3.55
N GLY A 367 5.61 24.03 3.10
CA GLY A 367 6.08 25.33 3.58
C GLY A 367 5.17 26.47 3.12
N PHE A 368 4.56 26.34 1.94
CA PHE A 368 3.68 27.34 1.31
C PHE A 368 2.19 27.00 1.46
N PHE A 369 1.84 25.72 1.36
CA PHE A 369 0.46 25.22 1.34
C PHE A 369 0.13 24.31 2.55
N ARG A 370 -1.16 24.25 2.93
CA ARG A 370 -1.64 23.40 4.04
C ARG A 370 -1.75 21.92 3.70
N TYR A 371 -2.10 21.65 2.46
CA TYR A 371 -2.50 20.34 1.95
C TYR A 371 -1.82 20.11 0.60
N GLY A 372 -1.64 18.85 0.22
CA GLY A 372 -1.39 18.52 -1.17
C GLY A 372 -2.64 18.82 -2.03
N PRO A 373 -2.48 19.00 -3.34
CA PRO A 373 -3.59 19.31 -4.26
C PRO A 373 -4.77 18.35 -4.16
N LEU A 374 -4.51 17.03 -4.19
CA LEU A 374 -5.57 16.03 -4.14
C LEU A 374 -6.16 15.89 -2.74
N GLU A 375 -5.36 16.06 -1.68
CA GLU A 375 -5.87 16.12 -0.31
C GLU A 375 -6.80 17.31 -0.11
N TRP A 376 -6.47 18.48 -0.69
CA TRP A 376 -7.31 19.66 -0.65
C TRP A 376 -8.64 19.43 -1.38
N LEU A 377 -8.60 18.88 -2.60
CA LEU A 377 -9.80 18.57 -3.39
C LEU A 377 -10.71 17.59 -2.62
N LEU A 378 -10.14 16.50 -2.15
CA LEU A 378 -10.85 15.46 -1.40
C LEU A 378 -11.43 16.00 -0.09
N ARG A 379 -10.69 16.85 0.63
CA ARG A 379 -11.15 17.51 1.85
C ARG A 379 -12.30 18.47 1.56
N SER A 380 -12.24 19.17 0.43
CA SER A 380 -13.30 20.08 -0.01
C SER A 380 -14.61 19.35 -0.26
N LEU A 381 -14.54 18.22 -0.98
CA LEU A 381 -15.68 17.32 -1.20
C LEU A 381 -16.21 16.72 0.11
N THR A 382 -15.31 16.26 0.98
CA THR A 382 -15.66 15.62 2.27
C THR A 382 -16.47 16.56 3.18
N HIS A 383 -16.10 17.84 3.22
CA HIS A 383 -16.72 18.83 4.11
C HIS A 383 -17.71 19.77 3.43
N LEU A 384 -17.88 19.70 2.10
CA LEU A 384 -18.66 20.67 1.30
C LEU A 384 -18.26 22.13 1.59
N LYS A 385 -16.97 22.36 1.77
CA LYS A 385 -16.38 23.67 2.05
C LYS A 385 -15.03 23.71 1.38
N THR A 386 -14.64 24.85 0.81
CA THR A 386 -13.30 25.08 0.27
C THR A 386 -12.40 25.64 1.38
N PRO A 387 -11.61 24.81 2.10
CA PRO A 387 -10.67 25.35 3.08
C PRO A 387 -9.62 26.18 2.36
N SER A 388 -9.14 27.26 3.00
CA SER A 388 -8.01 28.02 2.44
C SER A 388 -6.81 27.08 2.21
N PRO A 389 -6.26 27.02 0.99
CA PRO A 389 -5.10 26.20 0.68
C PRO A 389 -3.81 26.78 1.27
N PHE A 390 -3.80 28.07 1.63
CA PHE A 390 -2.64 28.82 2.10
C PHE A 390 -2.50 28.88 3.64
N GLY A 391 -1.24 29.04 4.09
CA GLY A 391 -0.85 29.30 5.47
C GLY A 391 -0.37 28.07 6.24
N ARG A 392 0.48 28.21 7.26
CA ARG A 392 0.88 27.05 8.08
C ARG A 392 -0.31 26.51 8.89
N ARG A 393 -0.35 25.19 9.14
CA ARG A 393 -1.23 24.63 10.19
C ARG A 393 -0.79 25.26 11.51
N PRO A 394 -1.71 25.72 12.39
CA PRO A 394 -1.32 26.04 13.76
C PRO A 394 -0.67 24.78 14.36
N GLY A 395 0.56 24.96 14.82
CA GLY A 395 1.41 23.89 15.33
C GLY A 395 1.04 23.43 16.73
#